data_AF-A0A0X8X038-F1
#
_entry.id   AF-A0A0X8X038-F1
#
_cell.length_a   1.000
_cell.length_b   1.000
_cell.length_c   1.000
_cell.angle_alpha   90.00
_cell.angle_beta   90.00
_cell.angle_gamma   90.00
#
_symmetry.space_group_name_H-M   'P 1'
#
loop_
_entity.id
_entity.type
_entity.pdbx_description
1 polymer ?
#
loop_
_entity_poly.entity_id
_entity_poly.type
_entity_poly.pdbx_seq_one_letter_code
_entity_poly.pdbx_strand_id
1 'polypeptide(L)' 'MKKFSILLFILGVIVTIGLIIYYKSVVNVVDSDSMTISPSGDMVAKWPIFVGIIMVFVGGVFFYISKYGKKID' A
#
# COMPACT_ATOMS: atom_id res chain seq x y z
N MET A 1 3.34 21.28 -6.70
CA MET A 1 3.43 20.33 -5.57
C MET A 1 2.08 19.70 -5.18
N LYS A 2 1.05 20.49 -4.85
CA LYS A 2 -0.30 19.95 -4.48
C LYS A 2 -0.88 18.90 -5.44
N LYS A 3 -0.83 19.13 -6.76
CA LYS A 3 -1.35 18.19 -7.78
C LYS A 3 -0.56 16.88 -7.84
N PHE A 4 0.76 16.95 -7.62
CA PHE A 4 1.65 15.79 -7.63
C PHE A 4 1.42 14.91 -6.39
N SER A 5 1.24 15.52 -5.22
CA SER A 5 0.94 14.78 -3.98
C SER A 5 -0.42 14.09 -4.02
N ILE A 6 -1.44 14.73 -4.60
CA ILE A 6 -2.76 14.10 -4.82
C ILE A 6 -2.64 12.92 -5.78
N LEU A 7 -1.89 13.07 -6.87
CA LEU A 7 -1.67 11.99 -7.82
C LEU A 7 -0.94 10.80 -7.17
N LEU A 8 0.09 11.07 -6.36
CA LEU A 8 0.85 10.04 -5.63
C LEU A 8 -0.02 9.28 -4.62
N PHE A 9 -0.90 10.01 -3.92
CA PHE A 9 -1.85 9.41 -2.98
C PHE A 9 -2.85 8.49 -3.68
N ILE A 10 -3.46 8.97 -4.78
CA ILE A 10 -4.40 8.16 -5.58
C ILE A 10 -3.69 6.94 -6.16
N LEU A 11 -2.47 7.09 -6.68
CA LEU A 11 -1.68 5.97 -7.20
C LEU A 11 -1.40 4.93 -6.10
N GLY A 12 -1.01 5.37 -4.90
CA GLY A 12 -0.77 4.50 -3.76
C GLY A 12 -2.02 3.69 -3.35
N VAL A 13 -3.20 4.33 -3.36
CA VAL A 13 -4.47 3.65 -3.08
C VAL A 13 -4.79 2.60 -4.14
N ILE A 14 -4.66 2.94 -5.43
CA ILE A 14 -4.92 2.01 -6.54
C ILE A 14 -3.98 0.80 -6.47
N VAL A 15 -2.68 1.04 -6.24
CA VAL A 15 -1.68 -0.04 -6.10
C VAL A 15 -2.01 -0.92 -4.90
N THR A 16 -2.39 -0.34 -3.77
CA THR A 16 -2.76 -1.12 -2.57
C THR A 16 -3.97 -2.01 -2.82
N ILE A 17 -5.03 -1.48 -3.44
CA ILE A 17 -6.22 -2.26 -3.79
C ILE A 17 -5.87 -3.37 -4.79
N GLY A 18 -5.06 -3.05 -5.81
CA GLY A 18 -4.59 -4.02 -6.78
C GLY A 18 -3.81 -5.18 -6.13
N LEU A 19 -2.93 -4.85 -5.19
CA LEU A 19 -2.14 -5.85 -4.45
C LEU A 19 -2.99 -6.70 -3.51
N ILE A 20 -4.04 -6.14 -2.89
CA ILE A 20 -4.99 -6.92 -2.07
C ILE A 20 -5.79 -7.92 -2.93
N ILE A 21 -6.19 -7.52 -4.13
CA ILE A 21 -6.95 -8.41 -5.03
C ILE A 21 -6.03 -9.49 -5.62
N TYR A 22 -4.81 -9.10 -6.00
CA TYR A 22 -3.83 -9.97 -6.64
C TYR A 22 -3.23 -10.99 -5.68
N TYR A 23 -2.93 -10.57 -4.44
CA TYR A 23 -2.36 -11.43 -3.42
C TYR A 23 -3.41 -11.82 -2.40
N LYS A 24 -3.76 -13.11 -2.36
CA LYS A 24 -4.73 -13.62 -1.38
C LYS A 24 -4.01 -14.15 -0.15
N SER A 25 -4.56 -13.83 1.02
CA SER A 25 -4.13 -14.44 2.27
C SER A 25 -4.87 -15.76 2.43
N VAL A 26 -4.13 -16.86 2.50
CA VAL A 26 -4.67 -18.21 2.71
C VAL A 26 -4.05 -18.76 3.98
N VAL A 27 -4.88 -19.43 4.79
CA VAL A 27 -4.42 -20.10 6.01
C VAL A 27 -3.66 -21.35 5.57
N ASN A 28 -2.39 -21.43 5.94
CA ASN A 28 -1.63 -22.65 5.71
C ASN A 28 -2.14 -23.73 6.68
N VAL A 29 -2.54 -24.88 6.14
CA VAL A 29 -3.07 -26.01 6.92
C VAL A 29 -1.97 -26.66 7.79
N VAL A 30 -0.70 -26.51 7.38
CA VAL A 30 0.45 -27.13 8.03
C VAL A 30 1.02 -26.26 9.15
N ASP A 31 1.10 -24.93 8.96
CA ASP A 31 1.74 -24.01 9.89
C ASP A 31 0.77 -23.16 10.73
N SER A 32 -0.55 -23.31 10.54
CA SER A 32 -1.62 -22.47 11.13
C SER A 32 -1.47 -20.95 10.93
N ASP A 33 -0.44 -20.51 10.21
CA ASP A 33 -0.12 -19.11 10.01
C ASP A 33 -0.65 -18.60 8.66
N SER A 34 -0.99 -17.31 8.62
CA SER A 34 -1.53 -16.67 7.41
C SER A 34 -0.42 -16.43 6.39
N MET A 35 -0.55 -17.02 5.20
CA MET A 35 0.43 -16.93 4.14
C MET A 35 -0.12 -16.19 2.91
N THR A 36 0.72 -15.40 2.26
CA THR A 36 0.35 -14.66 1.05
C THR A 36 0.66 -15.49 -0.18
N ILE A 37 -0.35 -15.73 -1.01
CA ILE A 37 -0.25 -16.56 -2.21
C ILE A 37 -0.42 -15.67 -3.45
N SER A 38 0.46 -15.86 -4.45
CA SER A 38 0.33 -15.21 -5.76
C SER A 38 -0.75 -15.89 -6.60
N PRO A 39 -1.27 -15.28 -7.68
CA PRO A 39 -2.22 -15.93 -8.57
C PRO A 39 -1.69 -17.21 -9.23
N SER A 40 -0.36 -17.36 -9.31
CA SER A 40 0.34 -18.54 -9.80
C SER A 40 0.30 -19.72 -8.82
N GLY A 41 -0.13 -19.50 -7.57
CA GLY A 41 -0.09 -20.49 -6.49
C GLY A 41 1.23 -20.50 -5.71
N ASP A 42 2.17 -19.61 -6.04
CA ASP A 42 3.46 -19.55 -5.35
C ASP A 42 3.32 -18.86 -3.98
N MET A 43 4.08 -19.36 -3.01
CA MET A 43 4.22 -18.69 -1.71
C MET A 43 5.06 -17.44 -1.90
N VAL A 44 4.50 -16.28 -1.57
CA VAL A 44 5.21 -15.00 -1.66
C VAL A 44 5.20 -14.34 -0.29
N ALA A 45 6.32 -13.72 0.06
CA ALA A 45 6.43 -13.01 1.33
C ALA A 45 5.42 -11.83 1.38
N LYS A 46 4.89 -11.48 2.56
CA LYS A 46 3.85 -10.43 2.81
C LYS A 46 4.20 -9.00 2.33
N TRP A 47 5.39 -8.80 1.77
CA TRP A 47 5.95 -7.52 1.36
C TRP A 47 5.10 -6.71 0.38
N PRO A 48 4.36 -7.30 -0.59
CA PRO A 48 3.61 -6.50 -1.57
C PRO A 48 2.59 -5.57 -0.91
N ILE A 49 1.80 -6.07 0.04
CA ILE A 49 0.78 -5.26 0.73
C ILE A 49 1.44 -4.16 1.59
N PHE A 50 2.58 -4.47 2.22
CA PHE A 50 3.34 -3.52 3.03
C PHE A 50 3.85 -2.33 2.20
N VAL A 51 4.31 -2.57 0.96
CA VAL A 51 4.75 -1.52 0.04
C VAL A 51 3.60 -0.57 -0.30
N GLY A 52 2.40 -1.11 -0.56
CA GLY A 52 1.20 -0.28 -0.81
C GLY A 52 0.86 0.63 0.37
N ILE A 53 0.86 0.08 1.59
CA ILE A 53 0.59 0.83 2.83
C ILE A 53 1.61 1.96 3.04
N ILE A 54 2.91 1.69 2.84
CA ILE A 54 3.95 2.73 2.93
C ILE A 54 3.71 3.82 1.89
N MET A 55 3.37 3.46 0.65
CA MET A 55 3.13 4.43 -0.43
C MET A 55 1.96 5.37 -0.09
N VAL A 56 0.87 4.83 0.45
CA VAL A 56 -0.29 5.61 0.91
C VAL A 56 0.10 6.52 2.07
N PHE A 57 0.86 6.00 3.04
CA PHE A 57 1.32 6.78 4.19
C PHE A 57 2.20 7.96 3.77
N VAL A 58 3.23 7.71 2.95
CA VAL A 58 4.14 8.74 2.44
C VAL A 58 3.39 9.77 1.61
N GLY A 59 2.50 9.34 0.71
CA GLY A 59 1.64 10.23 -0.07
C GLY A 59 0.74 11.11 0.82
N GLY A 60 0.18 10.54 1.88
CA GLY A 60 -0.65 11.24 2.87
C GLY A 60 0.13 12.30 3.65
N VAL A 61 1.33 11.98 4.12
CA VAL A 61 2.22 12.93 4.83
C VAL A 61 2.59 14.09 3.92
N PHE A 62 3.01 13.83 2.68
CA PHE A 62 3.31 14.90 1.72
C PHE A 62 2.09 15.75 1.36
N PHE A 63 0.90 15.14 1.25
CA PHE A 63 -0.34 15.89 1.06
C PHE A 63 -0.66 16.80 2.25
N TYR A 64 -0.51 16.29 3.47
CA TYR A 64 -0.73 17.04 4.70
C TYR A 64 0.23 18.24 4.79
N ILE A 65 1.54 18.01 4.61
CA ILE A 65 2.55 19.07 4.58
C ILE A 65 2.24 20.08 3.47
N SER A 66 1.87 19.62 2.28
CA SER A 66 1.55 20.54 1.17
C SER A 66 0.30 21.39 1.41
N LYS A 67 -0.64 20.95 2.26
CA LYS A 67 -1.91 21.65 2.54
C LYS A 67 -1.84 22.52 3.80
N TYR A 68 -1.14 22.07 4.82
CA TYR A 68 -1.08 22.71 6.14
C TYR A 68 0.29 23.31 6.48
N GLY A 69 1.37 22.84 5.85
CA GLY A 69 2.73 23.32 6.08
C GLY A 69 3.04 24.73 5.56
N LYS A 70 2.10 25.39 4.87
CA LYS A 70 2.23 26.80 4.43
C LYS A 70 1.58 27.80 5.40
N LYS A 71 1.36 27.43 6.66
CA LYS A 71 0.85 28.32 7.73
C LYS A 71 1.83 28.50 8.88
N ILE A 72 3.12 28.48 8.60
CA ILE A 72 4.13 29.02 9.51
C ILE A 72 5.02 29.91 8.62
N ASP A 73 4.82 31.22 8.82
CA ASP A 73 5.49 32.41 8.25
C ASP A 73 5.33 32.73 6.75
#